data_AF-A0A7C7K2W0-F1
#
_entry.id   AF-A0A7C7K2W0-F1
#
_cell.length_a   1.000
_cell.length_b   1.000
_cell.length_c   1.000
_cell.angle_alpha   90.00
_cell.angle_beta   90.00
_cell.angle_gamma   90.00
#
_symmetry.space_group_name_H-M   'P 1'
#
loop_
_entity.id
_entity.type
_entity.pdbx_description
1 polymer ?
#
loop_
_entity_poly.entity_id
_entity_poly.type
_entity_poly.pdbx_seq_one_letter_code
_entity_poly.pdbx_strand_id
1 'polypeptide(L)'
;DGCIAYIDNKEITIEELTKFVKGPDFPTGGIIKGRSGILSAFKTGRGSIVIESKVQIEEKSKDKKKSIIVTEIPYTINKSKLVEKIAEVTKNKIVEDISDIRDESNREGVRIVVEIKKGANPDIILANLFKHTPLRTSFGVNALALKDGTSPEVMDLKKMISIFVSFREEVTRKRFFFELSKARERVHNLTGLMIAVNNLDLVIKLIRNSKNPNDAKISLLKKEWPAKDLISFIKIVDDPRYKLKKAGKYDLSPEQADAILDLRLQKLTGLERDKIVEQAKELGKKINKYLNLLQKKELLVHEIKKELIEIKENFSDERRTIIGTETADIEEEDLIESEDMVITVTHRGIWRIGACFGRI
;
A
#
# COMPACT_ATOMS: atom_id res chain seq x y z
N ASP A 1 0.21 -2.70 -8.16
CA ASP A 1 0.67 -2.75 -9.57
C ASP A 1 2.16 -2.49 -9.74
N GLY A 2 2.70 -1.32 -9.37
CA GLY A 2 4.13 -1.01 -9.55
C GLY A 2 5.09 -2.05 -8.95
N CYS A 3 4.81 -2.55 -7.74
CA CYS A 3 5.62 -3.61 -7.12
C CYS A 3 5.56 -4.93 -7.92
N ILE A 4 4.40 -5.30 -8.47
CA ILE A 4 4.24 -6.53 -9.27
C ILE A 4 5.02 -6.40 -10.57
N ALA A 5 4.91 -5.25 -11.25
CA ALA A 5 5.68 -4.96 -12.45
C ALA A 5 7.20 -5.03 -12.22
N TYR A 6 7.70 -4.56 -11.08
CA TYR A 6 9.10 -4.70 -10.69
C TYR A 6 9.50 -6.17 -10.43
N ILE A 7 8.61 -6.96 -9.82
CA ILE A 7 8.86 -8.39 -9.60
C ILE A 7 8.91 -9.14 -10.95
N ASP A 8 8.07 -8.76 -11.91
CA ASP A 8 8.08 -9.31 -13.28
C ASP A 8 9.34 -8.92 -14.07
N ASN A 9 9.79 -7.67 -13.92
CA ASN A 9 10.98 -7.16 -14.58
C ASN A 9 11.80 -6.27 -13.62
N LYS A 10 12.88 -6.81 -13.07
CA LYS A 10 13.77 -6.07 -12.15
C LYS A 10 14.50 -4.90 -12.83
N GLU A 11 14.64 -4.96 -14.15
CA GLU A 11 15.27 -3.91 -14.95
C GLU A 11 14.30 -2.81 -15.37
N ILE A 12 13.01 -2.88 -14.99
CA ILE A 12 12.01 -1.86 -15.29
C ILE A 12 12.53 -0.45 -14.97
N THR A 13 12.34 0.46 -15.90
CA THR A 13 12.77 1.86 -15.78
C THR A 13 11.79 2.67 -14.94
N ILE A 14 12.23 3.83 -14.45
CA ILE A 14 11.35 4.73 -13.68
C ILE A 14 10.21 5.25 -14.58
N GLU A 15 10.51 5.51 -15.85
CA GLU A 15 9.55 5.91 -16.88
C GLU A 15 8.45 4.85 -17.06
N GLU A 16 8.81 3.57 -17.14
CA GLU A 16 7.84 2.49 -17.21
C GLU A 16 7.05 2.33 -15.92
N LEU A 17 7.69 2.50 -14.76
CA LEU A 17 7.01 2.48 -13.46
C LEU A 17 5.95 3.57 -13.35
N THR A 18 6.10 4.72 -14.01
CA THR A 18 5.09 5.79 -13.99
C THR A 18 3.75 5.41 -14.63
N LYS A 19 3.73 4.37 -15.48
CA LYS A 19 2.48 3.81 -16.02
C LYS A 19 1.62 3.19 -14.92
N PHE A 20 2.26 2.65 -13.88
CA PHE A 20 1.60 2.00 -12.75
C PHE A 20 1.47 2.94 -11.54
N VAL A 21 2.50 3.75 -11.27
CA VAL A 21 2.54 4.72 -10.17
C VAL A 21 2.44 6.11 -10.78
N LYS A 22 1.21 6.62 -10.93
CA LYS A 22 0.95 7.86 -11.67
C LYS A 22 1.54 9.12 -11.00
N GLY A 23 1.62 9.13 -9.68
CA GLY A 23 2.00 10.28 -8.88
C GLY A 23 1.40 10.21 -7.47
N PRO A 24 1.72 11.17 -6.59
CA PRO A 24 1.12 11.26 -5.26
C PRO A 24 -0.39 11.38 -5.32
N ASP A 25 -1.11 10.82 -4.35
CA ASP A 25 -2.55 11.00 -4.20
C ASP A 25 -2.80 11.68 -2.85
N PHE A 26 -3.47 12.83 -2.87
CA PHE A 26 -3.70 13.62 -1.67
C PHE A 26 -5.11 13.37 -1.14
N PRO A 27 -5.27 13.27 0.20
CA PRO A 27 -6.56 12.97 0.80
C PRO A 27 -7.60 14.08 0.56
N THR A 28 -7.13 15.32 0.34
CA THR A 28 -7.95 16.50 0.06
C THR A 28 -8.31 16.66 -1.42
N GLY A 29 -7.89 15.73 -2.29
CA GLY A 29 -8.09 15.83 -3.75
C GLY A 29 -7.14 16.86 -4.38
N GLY A 30 -7.71 17.80 -5.12
CA GLY A 30 -7.00 18.84 -5.84
C GLY A 30 -6.47 18.40 -7.20
N ILE A 31 -5.79 19.33 -7.86
CA ILE A 31 -5.22 19.15 -9.19
C ILE A 31 -3.71 19.31 -9.11
N ILE A 32 -2.96 18.28 -9.49
CA ILE A 32 -1.51 18.41 -9.69
C ILE A 32 -1.27 19.02 -11.07
N LYS A 33 -0.47 20.09 -11.13
CA LYS A 33 -0.07 20.73 -12.38
C LYS A 33 1.17 20.08 -12.95
N GLY A 34 1.00 19.51 -14.14
CA GLY A 34 2.08 18.91 -14.90
C GLY A 34 2.63 17.61 -14.32
N ARG A 35 3.63 17.04 -15.02
CA ARG A 35 4.24 15.75 -14.66
C ARG A 35 5.73 15.86 -14.40
N SER A 36 6.39 16.91 -14.86
CA SER A 36 7.82 17.18 -14.65
C SER A 36 8.23 17.06 -13.18
N GLY A 37 7.48 17.70 -12.27
CA GLY A 37 7.73 17.65 -10.82
C GLY A 37 7.63 16.23 -10.23
N ILE A 38 6.63 15.46 -10.66
CA ILE A 38 6.45 14.05 -10.25
C ILE A 38 7.63 13.21 -10.76
N LEU A 39 8.00 13.37 -12.03
CA LEU A 39 9.08 12.60 -12.64
C LEU A 39 10.43 12.91 -11.99
N SER A 40 10.70 14.18 -11.70
CA SER A 40 11.90 14.62 -10.97
C SER A 40 11.97 13.99 -9.57
N ALA A 41 10.85 14.03 -8.84
CA ALA A 41 10.72 13.40 -7.54
C ALA A 41 10.96 11.88 -7.60
N PHE A 42 10.42 11.19 -8.60
CA PHE A 42 10.62 9.76 -8.77
C PHE A 42 12.05 9.39 -9.17
N LYS A 43 12.72 10.20 -10.00
CA LYS A 43 14.08 9.94 -10.47
C LYS A 43 15.16 10.24 -9.45
N THR A 44 15.02 11.36 -8.75
CA THR A 44 16.10 11.88 -7.89
C THR A 44 15.79 11.70 -6.40
N GLY A 45 14.55 11.32 -6.06
CA GLY A 45 14.04 11.36 -4.69
C GLY A 45 13.74 12.78 -4.20
N ARG A 46 14.01 13.82 -5.00
CA ARG A 46 13.72 15.21 -4.68
C ARG A 46 12.92 15.86 -5.79
N GLY A 47 11.97 16.71 -5.44
CA GLY A 47 11.18 17.41 -6.45
C GLY A 47 10.24 18.42 -5.83
N SER A 48 9.57 19.19 -6.68
CA SER A 48 8.51 20.09 -6.27
C SER A 48 7.29 19.80 -7.13
N ILE A 49 6.15 19.58 -6.47
CA ILE A 49 4.88 19.24 -7.14
C ILE A 49 3.92 20.38 -6.91
N VAL A 50 3.48 21.04 -7.97
CA VAL A 50 2.52 22.12 -7.87
C VAL A 50 1.12 21.54 -7.73
N ILE A 51 0.39 21.98 -6.71
CA ILE A 51 -0.97 21.55 -6.39
C ILE A 51 -1.88 22.77 -6.43
N GLU A 52 -3.02 22.61 -7.09
CA GLU A 52 -4.08 23.60 -7.21
C GLU A 52 -5.37 23.12 -6.55
N SER A 53 -6.12 24.08 -6.04
CA SER A 53 -7.52 23.92 -5.70
C SER A 53 -8.35 23.50 -6.90
N LYS A 54 -9.38 22.70 -6.67
CA LYS A 54 -10.42 22.48 -7.67
C LYS A 54 -11.44 23.59 -7.58
N VAL A 55 -11.68 24.24 -8.71
CA VAL A 55 -12.52 25.42 -8.84
C VAL A 55 -13.53 25.26 -9.96
N GLN A 56 -14.70 25.87 -9.78
CA GLN A 56 -15.77 25.94 -10.77
C GLN A 56 -16.29 27.37 -10.84
N ILE A 57 -16.65 27.83 -12.04
CA ILE A 57 -17.30 29.12 -12.25
C ILE A 57 -18.80 28.88 -12.38
N GLU A 58 -19.59 29.42 -11.45
CA GLU A 58 -21.05 29.39 -11.50
C GLU A 58 -21.59 30.77 -11.94
N GLU A 59 -22.65 30.78 -12.74
CA GLU A 59 -23.40 31.99 -13.10
C GLU A 59 -24.82 31.91 -12.55
N LYS A 60 -25.21 32.88 -11.71
CA LYS A 60 -26.58 32.93 -11.16
C LYS A 60 -27.55 33.43 -12.23
N SER A 61 -28.52 32.58 -12.61
CA SER A 61 -29.49 32.86 -13.69
C SER A 61 -30.35 34.12 -13.49
N LYS A 62 -30.53 34.62 -12.27
CA LYS A 62 -31.36 35.81 -12.00
C LYS A 62 -30.64 37.14 -12.24
N ASP A 63 -29.34 37.23 -11.94
CA ASP A 63 -28.59 38.51 -11.93
C ASP A 63 -27.39 38.54 -12.89
N LYS A 64 -27.09 37.44 -13.61
CA LYS A 64 -25.87 37.27 -14.42
C LYS A 64 -24.56 37.55 -13.66
N LYS A 65 -24.59 37.45 -12.33
CA LYS A 65 -23.39 37.54 -11.50
C LYS A 65 -22.66 36.21 -11.56
N LYS A 66 -21.36 36.27 -11.85
CA LYS A 66 -20.45 35.13 -11.85
C LYS A 66 -19.81 34.97 -10.47
N SER A 67 -19.55 33.73 -10.09
CA SER A 67 -18.89 33.39 -8.83
C SER A 67 -17.85 32.29 -9.08
N ILE A 68 -16.68 32.43 -8.45
CA ILE A 68 -15.68 31.36 -8.40
C ILE A 68 -15.95 30.55 -7.15
N ILE A 69 -16.04 29.25 -7.30
CA ILE A 69 -16.34 28.32 -6.22
C ILE A 69 -15.22 27.33 -6.08
N VAL A 70 -14.61 27.33 -4.91
CA VAL A 70 -13.55 26.40 -4.54
C VAL A 70 -14.18 25.20 -3.85
N THR A 71 -14.05 24.02 -4.46
CA THR A 71 -14.63 22.77 -3.96
C THR A 71 -13.62 21.88 -3.25
N GLU A 72 -12.33 22.01 -3.59
CA GLU A 72 -11.23 21.26 -2.99
C GLU A 72 -10.04 22.20 -2.79
N ILE A 73 -9.30 22.06 -1.68
CA ILE A 73 -8.14 22.89 -1.35
C ILE A 73 -6.84 22.07 -1.34
N PRO A 74 -5.67 22.68 -1.59
CA PRO A 74 -4.41 21.96 -1.60
C PRO A 74 -4.10 21.32 -0.25
N TYR A 75 -3.41 20.19 -0.31
CA TYR A 75 -3.00 19.47 0.89
C TYR A 75 -2.17 20.37 1.82
N THR A 76 -2.35 20.23 3.14
CA THR A 76 -1.75 21.05 4.23
C THR A 76 -2.30 22.47 4.42
N ILE A 77 -3.11 22.99 3.50
CA ILE A 77 -3.66 24.34 3.62
C ILE A 77 -4.84 24.37 4.59
N ASN A 78 -4.82 25.34 5.51
CA ASN A 78 -5.95 25.61 6.40
C ASN A 78 -6.98 26.50 5.69
N LYS A 79 -8.24 26.05 5.68
CA LYS A 79 -9.35 26.75 5.02
C LYS A 79 -9.57 28.18 5.53
N SER A 80 -9.58 28.39 6.85
CA SER A 80 -9.81 29.72 7.44
C SER A 80 -8.69 30.69 7.05
N LYS A 81 -7.43 30.24 7.12
CA LYS A 81 -6.28 31.04 6.68
C LYS A 81 -6.30 31.36 5.19
N LEU A 82 -6.80 30.43 4.36
CA LEU A 82 -6.97 30.66 2.94
C LEU A 82 -7.99 31.78 2.68
N VAL A 83 -9.16 31.73 3.34
CA VAL A 83 -10.19 32.77 3.22
C VAL A 83 -9.68 34.12 3.71
N GLU A 84 -8.98 34.15 4.85
CA GLU A 84 -8.31 35.36 5.36
C GLU A 84 -7.33 35.93 4.34
N LYS A 85 -6.53 35.09 3.69
CA LYS A 85 -5.57 35.55 2.69
C LYS A 85 -6.24 36.09 1.43
N ILE A 86 -7.33 35.46 0.97
CA ILE A 86 -8.13 35.97 -0.15
C ILE A 86 -8.72 37.36 0.20
N ALA A 87 -9.22 37.53 1.43
CA ALA A 87 -9.72 38.82 1.89
C ALA A 87 -8.62 39.89 1.99
N GLU A 88 -7.42 39.51 2.43
CA GLU A 88 -6.25 40.39 2.51
C GLU A 88 -5.83 40.90 1.13
N VAL A 89 -5.66 40.01 0.13
CA VAL A 89 -5.26 40.41 -1.24
C VAL A 89 -6.33 41.26 -1.93
N THR A 90 -7.60 41.04 -1.60
CA THR A 90 -8.73 41.86 -2.09
C THR A 90 -8.69 43.26 -1.46
N LYS A 91 -8.51 43.34 -0.13
CA LYS A 91 -8.45 44.62 0.60
C LYS A 91 -7.28 45.49 0.15
N ASN A 92 -6.13 44.86 -0.12
CA ASN A 92 -4.92 45.54 -0.58
C ASN A 92 -4.95 45.88 -2.08
N LYS A 93 -6.06 45.61 -2.79
CA LYS A 93 -6.21 45.81 -4.25
C LYS A 93 -5.13 45.10 -5.08
N ILE A 94 -4.64 43.96 -4.59
CA ILE A 94 -3.74 43.08 -5.36
C ILE A 94 -4.57 42.26 -6.35
N VAL A 95 -5.73 41.78 -5.90
CA VAL A 95 -6.73 41.15 -6.77
C VAL A 95 -7.96 42.04 -6.78
N GLU A 96 -8.27 42.61 -7.93
CA GLU A 96 -9.41 43.51 -8.10
C GLU A 96 -10.69 42.75 -8.48
N ASP A 97 -11.81 43.48 -8.49
CA ASP A 97 -13.12 42.99 -8.93
C ASP A 97 -13.76 41.80 -8.21
N ILE A 98 -13.27 41.52 -7.00
CA ILE A 98 -14.00 40.70 -6.03
C ILE A 98 -15.00 41.58 -5.27
N SER A 99 -16.26 41.17 -5.23
CA SER A 99 -17.33 41.88 -4.52
C SER A 99 -17.56 41.36 -3.10
N ASP A 100 -17.48 40.04 -2.90
CA ASP A 100 -17.72 39.40 -1.59
C ASP A 100 -17.04 38.02 -1.53
N ILE A 101 -16.71 37.55 -0.33
CA ILE A 101 -16.09 36.25 -0.07
C ILE A 101 -16.84 35.57 1.07
N ARG A 102 -17.34 34.35 0.83
CA ARG A 102 -18.11 33.58 1.82
C ARG A 102 -17.61 32.15 1.91
N ASP A 103 -17.54 31.64 3.14
CA ASP A 103 -17.31 30.22 3.40
C ASP A 103 -18.66 29.54 3.67
N GLU A 104 -19.14 28.79 2.67
CA GLU A 104 -20.39 28.01 2.71
C GLU A 104 -20.12 26.52 2.96
N SER A 105 -18.92 26.17 3.43
CA SER A 105 -18.56 24.76 3.66
C SER A 105 -19.39 24.14 4.76
N ASN A 106 -19.73 22.86 4.59
CA ASN A 106 -20.52 22.08 5.53
C ASN A 106 -19.79 20.76 5.87
N ARG A 107 -20.53 19.77 6.41
CA ARG A 107 -19.98 18.43 6.68
C ARG A 107 -19.71 17.61 5.42
N GLU A 108 -20.34 17.96 4.30
CA GLU A 108 -20.24 17.24 3.03
C GLU A 108 -19.01 17.67 2.22
N GLY A 109 -18.52 18.91 2.40
CA GLY A 109 -17.32 19.36 1.72
C GLY A 109 -16.97 20.82 1.91
N VAL A 110 -15.88 21.22 1.26
CA VAL A 110 -15.42 22.60 1.19
C VAL A 110 -16.21 23.32 0.09
N ARG A 111 -16.76 24.50 0.41
CA ARG A 111 -17.38 25.40 -0.56
C ARG A 111 -17.04 26.85 -0.20
N ILE A 112 -16.01 27.39 -0.81
CA ILE A 112 -15.66 28.81 -0.66
C ILE A 112 -16.18 29.53 -1.90
N VAL A 113 -17.02 30.54 -1.70
CA VAL A 113 -17.65 31.33 -2.76
C VAL A 113 -16.98 32.70 -2.82
N VAL A 114 -16.41 33.03 -3.98
CA VAL A 114 -15.88 34.36 -4.30
C VAL A 114 -16.79 34.99 -5.34
N GLU A 115 -17.56 36.00 -4.94
CA GLU A 115 -18.44 36.73 -5.84
C GLU A 115 -17.66 37.82 -6.59
N ILE A 116 -17.92 37.92 -7.89
CA ILE A 116 -17.22 38.84 -8.78
C ILE A 116 -18.13 40.02 -9.13
N LYS A 117 -17.54 41.21 -9.31
CA LYS A 117 -18.24 42.41 -9.79
C LYS A 117 -18.79 42.20 -11.21
N LYS A 118 -19.87 42.91 -11.52
CA LYS A 118 -20.52 42.81 -12.83
C LYS A 118 -19.58 43.33 -13.93
N GLY A 119 -19.29 42.48 -14.92
CA GLY A 119 -18.47 42.84 -16.09
C GLY A 119 -17.04 42.32 -16.07
N ALA A 120 -16.52 41.90 -14.90
CA ALA A 120 -15.16 41.40 -14.79
C ALA A 120 -15.00 39.96 -15.29
N ASN A 121 -13.81 39.64 -15.79
CA ASN A 121 -13.50 38.31 -16.29
C ASN A 121 -13.12 37.33 -15.15
N PRO A 122 -13.90 36.26 -14.90
CA PRO A 122 -13.61 35.31 -13.83
C PRO A 122 -12.27 34.59 -14.00
N ASP A 123 -11.81 34.37 -15.23
CA ASP A 123 -10.56 33.63 -15.50
C ASP A 123 -9.34 34.44 -15.08
N ILE A 124 -9.35 35.77 -15.30
CA ILE A 124 -8.28 36.69 -14.90
C ILE A 124 -8.21 36.82 -13.37
N ILE A 125 -9.36 36.95 -12.72
CA ILE A 125 -9.43 36.97 -11.25
C ILE A 125 -8.93 35.65 -10.68
N LEU A 126 -9.35 34.52 -11.25
CA LEU A 126 -8.90 33.20 -10.83
C LEU A 126 -7.38 33.02 -10.99
N ALA A 127 -6.81 33.47 -12.11
CA ALA A 127 -5.38 33.41 -12.35
C ALA A 127 -4.59 34.27 -11.34
N ASN A 128 -5.06 35.49 -11.05
CA ASN A 128 -4.49 36.35 -10.01
C ASN A 128 -4.63 35.74 -8.60
N LEU A 129 -5.77 35.14 -8.29
CA LEU A 129 -5.99 34.41 -7.05
C LEU A 129 -5.02 33.24 -6.90
N PHE A 130 -4.76 32.46 -7.95
CA PHE A 130 -3.75 31.40 -7.93
C PHE A 130 -2.34 31.95 -7.71
N LYS A 131 -2.00 33.12 -8.26
CA LYS A 131 -0.68 33.74 -8.12
C LYS A 131 -0.43 34.27 -6.71
N HIS A 132 -1.45 34.85 -6.07
CA HIS A 132 -1.28 35.61 -4.82
C HIS A 132 -1.87 34.92 -3.58
N THR A 133 -2.48 33.74 -3.72
CA THR A 133 -3.08 33.02 -2.60
C THR A 133 -2.68 31.54 -2.59
N PRO A 134 -2.79 30.85 -1.44
CA PRO A 134 -2.52 29.41 -1.34
C PRO A 134 -3.51 28.49 -2.10
N LEU A 135 -4.37 29.03 -2.99
CA LEU A 135 -5.14 28.20 -3.92
C LEU A 135 -4.24 27.43 -4.88
N ARG A 136 -3.04 27.93 -5.16
CA ARG A 136 -1.95 27.20 -5.81
C ARG A 136 -0.76 27.21 -4.87
N THR A 137 -0.18 26.04 -4.63
CA THR A 137 1.02 25.91 -3.79
C THR A 137 1.95 24.85 -4.35
N SER A 138 3.17 24.80 -3.82
CA SER A 138 4.13 23.75 -4.13
C SER A 138 4.30 22.81 -2.94
N PHE A 139 4.33 21.52 -3.22
CA PHE A 139 4.65 20.48 -2.27
C PHE A 139 6.06 19.97 -2.56
N GLY A 140 6.99 20.27 -1.65
CA GLY A 140 8.37 19.80 -1.72
C GLY A 140 8.45 18.31 -1.38
N VAL A 141 8.93 17.50 -2.31
CA VAL A 141 9.22 16.08 -2.11
C VAL A 141 10.69 15.91 -1.75
N ASN A 142 10.95 15.20 -0.65
CA ASN A 142 12.28 14.73 -0.27
C ASN A 142 12.16 13.31 0.30
N ALA A 143 12.42 12.31 -0.53
CA ALA A 143 12.37 10.88 -0.22
C ALA A 143 13.63 10.44 0.54
N LEU A 144 13.87 11.06 1.70
CA LEU A 144 14.95 10.73 2.62
C LEU A 144 14.46 9.65 3.60
N ALA A 145 15.17 8.53 3.65
CA ALA A 145 14.88 7.44 4.58
C ALA A 145 16.17 6.82 5.14
N LEU A 146 16.06 6.02 6.19
CA LEU A 146 17.20 5.29 6.72
C LEU A 146 17.43 4.00 5.92
N LYS A 147 18.57 3.91 5.25
CA LYS A 147 19.09 2.66 4.72
C LYS A 147 19.55 1.78 5.88
N ASP A 148 19.05 0.55 5.92
CA ASP A 148 19.40 -0.47 6.91
C ASP A 148 19.19 -0.01 8.38
N GLY A 149 18.27 0.94 8.60
CA GLY A 149 17.95 1.49 9.93
C GLY A 149 19.01 2.40 10.54
N THR A 150 20.07 2.76 9.81
CA THR A 150 21.22 3.48 10.38
C THR A 150 21.65 4.72 9.59
N SER A 151 21.70 4.63 8.25
CA SER A 151 22.30 5.69 7.43
C SER A 151 21.22 6.44 6.63
N PRO A 152 21.10 7.77 6.74
CA PRO A 152 20.13 8.52 5.95
C PRO A 152 20.53 8.51 4.46
N GLU A 153 19.59 8.20 3.58
CA GLU A 153 19.78 8.10 2.14
C GLU A 153 18.55 8.63 1.41
N VAL A 154 18.77 9.45 0.37
CA VAL A 154 17.71 9.87 -0.55
C VAL A 154 17.53 8.78 -1.60
N MET A 155 16.29 8.33 -1.80
CA MET A 155 15.99 7.19 -2.67
C MET A 155 15.05 7.57 -3.81
N ASP A 156 15.34 7.05 -4.99
CA ASP A 156 14.40 7.08 -6.13
C ASP A 156 13.26 6.05 -5.95
N LEU A 157 12.25 6.15 -6.81
CA LEU A 157 11.06 5.28 -6.76
C LEU A 157 11.41 3.80 -6.94
N LYS A 158 12.29 3.47 -7.89
CA LYS A 158 12.67 2.08 -8.19
C LYS A 158 13.39 1.46 -7.00
N LYS A 159 14.28 2.20 -6.36
CA LYS A 159 15.01 1.78 -5.17
C LYS A 159 14.08 1.52 -3.99
N MET A 160 13.11 2.42 -3.73
CA MET A 160 12.11 2.19 -2.69
C MET A 160 11.31 0.90 -2.92
N ILE A 161 10.84 0.66 -4.15
CA ILE A 161 10.12 -0.57 -4.51
C ILE A 161 11.02 -1.80 -4.35
N SER A 162 12.28 -1.72 -4.80
CA SER A 162 13.25 -2.80 -4.69
C SER A 162 13.50 -3.21 -3.24
N ILE A 163 13.67 -2.24 -2.34
CA ILE A 163 13.85 -2.47 -0.91
C ILE A 163 12.62 -3.14 -0.31
N PHE A 164 11.42 -2.61 -0.61
CA PHE A 164 10.17 -3.19 -0.13
C PHE A 164 9.99 -4.64 -0.60
N VAL A 165 10.21 -4.93 -1.88
CA VAL A 165 10.09 -6.29 -2.43
C VAL A 165 11.11 -7.23 -1.80
N SER A 166 12.35 -6.79 -1.62
CA SER A 166 13.40 -7.60 -0.98
C SER A 166 13.05 -7.92 0.48
N PHE A 167 12.55 -6.93 1.22
CA PHE A 167 12.05 -7.12 2.58
C PHE A 167 10.87 -8.10 2.63
N ARG A 168 9.93 -8.00 1.68
CA ARG A 168 8.80 -8.94 1.57
C ARG A 168 9.27 -10.36 1.26
N GLU A 169 10.26 -10.56 0.39
CA GLU A 169 10.85 -11.87 0.14
C GLU A 169 11.44 -12.48 1.43
N GLU A 170 12.19 -11.69 2.19
CA GLU A 170 12.81 -12.13 3.44
C GLU A 170 11.79 -12.50 4.52
N VAL A 171 10.82 -11.61 4.79
CA VAL A 171 9.78 -11.83 5.80
C VAL A 171 8.92 -13.04 5.42
N THR A 172 8.57 -13.18 4.14
CA THR A 172 7.80 -14.33 3.65
C THR A 172 8.56 -15.63 3.86
N ARG A 173 9.88 -15.65 3.59
CA ARG A 173 10.73 -16.82 3.82
C ARG A 173 10.82 -17.17 5.31
N LYS A 174 11.03 -16.18 6.17
CA LYS A 174 11.05 -16.35 7.64
C LYS A 174 9.73 -16.92 8.16
N ARG A 175 8.60 -16.38 7.68
CA ARG A 175 7.26 -16.87 8.01
C ARG A 175 7.08 -18.34 7.60
N PHE A 176 7.42 -18.70 6.37
CA PHE A 176 7.29 -20.11 5.92
C PHE A 176 8.24 -21.05 6.65
N PHE A 177 9.44 -20.61 7.01
CA PHE A 177 10.35 -21.41 7.83
C PHE A 177 9.79 -21.67 9.23
N PHE A 178 9.20 -20.63 9.85
CA PHE A 178 8.54 -20.75 11.15
C PHE A 178 7.34 -21.71 11.08
N GLU A 179 6.44 -21.52 10.11
CA GLU A 179 5.28 -22.39 9.89
C GLU A 179 5.67 -23.83 9.57
N LEU A 180 6.72 -24.04 8.77
CA LEU A 180 7.28 -25.36 8.50
C LEU A 180 7.80 -26.04 9.77
N SER A 181 8.55 -25.30 10.59
CA SER A 181 9.12 -25.82 11.84
C SER A 181 8.01 -26.24 12.82
N LYS A 182 7.00 -25.38 13.00
CA LYS A 182 5.83 -25.65 13.84
C LYS A 182 5.00 -26.83 13.32
N ALA A 183 4.79 -26.91 12.00
CA ALA A 183 4.08 -28.02 11.39
C ALA A 183 4.84 -29.34 11.59
N ARG A 184 6.17 -29.36 11.40
CA ARG A 184 7.01 -30.54 11.63
C ARG A 184 6.95 -31.02 13.07
N GLU A 185 7.11 -30.13 14.05
CA GLU A 185 7.00 -30.48 15.47
C GLU A 185 5.61 -31.07 15.80
N ARG A 186 4.54 -30.47 15.26
CA ARG A 186 3.19 -30.98 15.49
C ARG A 186 3.01 -32.36 14.90
N VAL A 187 3.48 -32.60 13.68
CA VAL A 187 3.36 -33.90 13.03
C VAL A 187 4.25 -34.95 13.69
N HIS A 188 5.43 -34.56 14.18
CA HIS A 188 6.29 -35.42 14.98
C HIS A 188 5.54 -35.99 16.19
N ASN A 189 4.86 -35.13 16.96
CA ASN A 189 4.05 -35.58 18.09
C ASN A 189 2.87 -36.47 17.65
N LEU A 190 2.12 -36.07 16.61
CA LEU A 190 1.01 -36.87 16.08
C LEU A 190 1.45 -38.25 15.59
N THR A 191 2.67 -38.36 15.05
CA THR A 191 3.26 -39.64 14.61
C THR A 191 3.43 -40.59 15.79
N GLY A 192 3.98 -40.11 16.91
CA GLY A 192 4.10 -40.90 18.13
C GLY A 192 2.75 -41.37 18.67
N LEU A 193 1.75 -40.47 18.69
CA LEU A 193 0.39 -40.81 19.10
C LEU A 193 -0.24 -41.88 18.18
N MET A 194 -0.06 -41.77 16.87
CA MET A 194 -0.61 -42.73 15.91
C MET A 194 0.03 -44.11 16.06
N ILE A 195 1.34 -44.17 16.32
CA ILE A 195 2.04 -45.42 16.62
C ILE A 195 1.50 -46.05 17.91
N ALA A 196 1.30 -45.25 18.96
CA ALA A 196 0.77 -45.73 20.22
C ALA A 196 -0.66 -46.25 20.10
N VAL A 197 -1.52 -45.53 19.37
CA VAL A 197 -2.92 -45.91 19.11
C VAL A 197 -3.01 -47.22 18.31
N ASN A 198 -2.14 -47.40 17.30
CA ASN A 198 -2.11 -48.65 16.50
C ASN A 198 -1.53 -49.84 17.28
N ASN A 199 -0.80 -49.59 18.37
CA ASN A 199 -0.18 -50.62 19.21
C ASN A 199 -0.68 -50.57 20.67
N LEU A 200 -1.95 -50.19 20.86
CA LEU A 200 -2.51 -49.81 22.16
C LEU A 200 -2.29 -50.85 23.27
N ASP A 201 -2.56 -52.12 22.98
CA ASP A 201 -2.45 -53.18 23.98
C ASP A 201 -1.02 -53.35 24.49
N LEU A 202 -0.03 -53.19 23.59
CA LEU A 202 1.38 -53.24 23.94
C LEU A 202 1.80 -52.02 24.77
N VAL A 203 1.31 -50.83 24.42
CA VAL A 203 1.55 -49.60 25.18
C VAL A 203 0.99 -49.72 26.59
N ILE A 204 -0.28 -50.14 26.73
CA ILE A 204 -0.94 -50.31 28.03
C ILE A 204 -0.20 -51.34 28.89
N LYS A 205 0.16 -52.49 28.31
CA LYS A 205 0.91 -53.53 29.02
C LYS A 205 2.25 -53.02 29.55
N LEU A 206 2.96 -52.24 28.74
CA LEU A 206 4.25 -51.67 29.12
C LEU A 206 4.11 -50.61 30.22
N ILE A 207 3.13 -49.70 30.09
CA ILE A 207 2.86 -48.66 31.10
C ILE A 207 2.43 -49.29 32.42
N ARG A 208 1.51 -50.28 32.41
CA ARG A 208 1.04 -50.97 33.62
C ARG A 208 2.12 -51.76 34.37
N ASN A 209 3.14 -52.22 33.67
CA ASN A 209 4.27 -52.94 34.27
C ASN A 209 5.38 -52.01 34.79
N SER A 210 5.27 -50.71 34.54
CA SER A 210 6.26 -49.71 34.96
C SER A 210 5.93 -49.18 36.35
N LYS A 211 6.95 -48.89 37.17
CA LYS A 211 6.74 -48.46 38.57
C LYS A 211 6.31 -47.00 38.71
N ASN A 212 6.73 -46.14 37.77
CA ASN A 212 6.43 -44.72 37.75
C ASN A 212 6.46 -44.18 36.30
N PRO A 213 6.02 -42.93 36.04
CA PRO A 213 5.99 -42.37 34.70
C PRO A 213 7.35 -42.30 33.99
N ASN A 214 8.44 -42.05 34.73
CA ASN A 214 9.79 -42.01 34.16
C ASN A 214 10.24 -43.40 33.68
N ASP A 215 9.96 -44.45 34.45
CA ASP A 215 10.22 -45.84 34.06
C ASP A 215 9.41 -46.25 32.83
N ALA A 216 8.16 -45.79 32.74
CA ALA A 216 7.30 -46.00 31.58
C ALA A 216 7.88 -45.31 30.33
N LYS A 217 8.31 -44.04 30.46
CA LYS A 217 8.98 -43.29 29.38
C LYS A 217 10.23 -44.02 28.87
N ILE A 218 11.13 -44.41 29.77
CA ILE A 218 12.36 -45.15 29.41
C ILE A 218 12.01 -46.46 28.68
N SER A 219 10.96 -47.16 29.14
CA SER A 219 10.51 -48.40 28.52
C SER A 219 9.91 -48.17 27.12
N LEU A 220 9.14 -47.10 26.92
CA LEU A 220 8.60 -46.70 25.60
C LEU A 220 9.72 -46.38 24.61
N LEU A 221 10.77 -45.68 25.06
CA LEU A 221 11.92 -45.29 24.24
C LEU A 221 12.83 -46.47 23.86
N LYS A 222 13.00 -47.46 24.74
CA LYS A 222 13.83 -48.65 24.47
C LYS A 222 13.17 -49.63 23.49
N LYS A 223 11.85 -49.58 23.38
CA LYS A 223 11.06 -50.50 22.55
C LYS A 223 11.07 -50.04 21.09
N GLU A 224 11.28 -50.97 20.18
CA GLU A 224 11.03 -50.73 18.75
C GLU A 224 9.55 -51.02 18.43
N TRP A 225 8.89 -50.06 17.78
CA TRP A 225 7.45 -50.13 17.51
C TRP A 225 7.14 -50.53 16.07
N PRO A 226 6.19 -51.45 15.83
CA PRO A 226 5.69 -51.74 14.49
C PRO A 226 5.00 -50.52 13.87
N ALA A 227 5.42 -50.12 12.67
CA ALA A 227 4.92 -48.93 11.99
C ALA A 227 4.52 -49.19 10.51
N LYS A 228 4.24 -50.44 10.14
CA LYS A 228 4.01 -50.87 8.74
C LYS A 228 3.00 -50.01 7.99
N ASP A 229 1.87 -49.69 8.63
CA ASP A 229 0.78 -48.91 8.02
C ASP A 229 1.06 -47.39 7.96
N LEU A 230 2.15 -46.95 8.59
CA LEU A 230 2.53 -45.55 8.75
C LEU A 230 3.79 -45.18 7.96
N ILE A 231 4.44 -46.14 7.30
CA ILE A 231 5.72 -45.93 6.58
C ILE A 231 5.60 -44.82 5.54
N SER A 232 4.52 -44.82 4.74
CA SER A 232 4.29 -43.81 3.70
C SER A 232 4.16 -42.41 4.30
N PHE A 233 3.47 -42.30 5.44
CA PHE A 233 3.27 -41.04 6.16
C PHE A 233 4.57 -40.54 6.80
N ILE A 234 5.27 -41.41 7.52
CA ILE A 234 6.52 -41.06 8.22
C ILE A 234 7.60 -40.61 7.21
N LYS A 235 7.64 -41.20 6.01
CA LYS A 235 8.53 -40.76 4.92
C LYS A 235 8.20 -39.37 4.35
N ILE A 236 6.94 -38.94 4.38
CA ILE A 236 6.53 -37.61 3.90
C ILE A 236 6.94 -36.54 4.92
N VAL A 237 6.87 -36.90 6.20
CA VAL A 237 7.16 -36.00 7.32
C VAL A 237 8.65 -35.95 7.61
N ASP A 238 9.39 -37.02 7.25
CA ASP A 238 10.79 -37.33 7.50
C ASP A 238 11.57 -36.17 8.12
N ASP A 239 11.50 -36.10 9.46
CA ASP A 239 12.37 -35.22 10.22
C ASP A 239 13.77 -35.85 10.17
N PRO A 240 14.80 -35.14 9.66
CA PRO A 240 16.16 -35.67 9.57
C PRO A 240 16.70 -36.22 10.90
N ARG A 241 16.10 -35.80 12.03
CA ARG A 241 16.46 -36.21 13.40
C ARG A 241 15.92 -37.59 13.80
N TYR A 242 14.84 -38.09 13.21
CA TYR A 242 14.17 -39.34 13.63
C TYR A 242 13.83 -40.23 12.44
N LYS A 243 14.77 -41.13 12.10
CA LYS A 243 14.69 -41.96 10.89
C LYS A 243 13.96 -43.28 11.14
N LEU A 244 13.14 -43.67 10.17
CA LEU A 244 12.65 -45.05 10.04
C LEU A 244 13.83 -46.02 9.90
N LYS A 245 13.84 -47.09 10.71
CA LYS A 245 14.78 -48.19 10.52
C LYS A 245 14.36 -49.05 9.32
N LYS A 246 15.35 -49.69 8.66
CA LYS A 246 15.20 -50.46 7.39
C LYS A 246 14.17 -51.63 7.41
N ALA A 247 13.51 -51.92 8.53
CA ALA A 247 12.59 -53.04 8.71
C ALA A 247 11.12 -52.66 9.03
N GLY A 248 10.71 -51.41 8.82
CA GLY A 248 9.33 -50.97 9.15
C GLY A 248 9.07 -50.85 10.65
N LYS A 249 10.14 -50.68 11.42
CA LYS A 249 10.14 -50.39 12.85
C LYS A 249 10.48 -48.92 13.10
N TYR A 250 9.94 -48.37 14.17
CA TYR A 250 10.10 -46.98 14.56
C TYR A 250 10.54 -46.85 16.02
N ASP A 251 11.49 -45.95 16.28
CA ASP A 251 11.91 -45.58 17.62
C ASP A 251 11.23 -44.26 18.01
N LEU A 252 10.61 -44.23 19.18
CA LEU A 252 9.97 -43.01 19.68
C LEU A 252 11.00 -42.00 20.17
N SER A 253 10.72 -40.71 20.00
CA SER A 253 11.48 -39.64 20.65
C SER A 253 11.02 -39.39 22.09
N PRO A 254 11.84 -38.72 22.93
CA PRO A 254 11.44 -38.32 24.28
C PRO A 254 10.12 -37.53 24.31
N GLU A 255 9.95 -36.58 23.39
CA GLU A 255 8.77 -35.72 23.26
C GLU A 255 7.53 -36.52 22.85
N GLN A 256 7.69 -37.50 21.96
CA GLN A 256 6.61 -38.41 21.59
C GLN A 256 6.21 -39.31 22.76
N ALA A 257 7.18 -39.83 23.53
CA ALA A 257 6.89 -40.65 24.69
C ALA A 257 6.13 -39.85 25.76
N ASP A 258 6.51 -38.59 26.00
CA ASP A 258 5.76 -37.68 26.88
C ASP A 258 4.32 -37.46 26.35
N ALA A 259 4.17 -37.17 25.06
CA ALA A 259 2.86 -36.99 24.45
C ALA A 259 1.97 -38.24 24.56
N ILE A 260 2.55 -39.44 24.50
CA ILE A 260 1.84 -40.73 24.68
C ILE A 260 1.41 -40.90 26.14
N LEU A 261 2.25 -40.56 27.11
CA LEU A 261 1.90 -40.63 28.54
C LEU A 261 0.80 -39.63 28.92
N ASP A 262 0.76 -38.48 28.26
CA ASP A 262 -0.28 -37.45 28.43
C ASP A 262 -1.60 -37.75 27.69
N LEU A 263 -1.68 -38.88 26.98
CA LEU A 263 -2.91 -39.28 26.28
C LEU A 263 -4.06 -39.52 27.26
N ARG A 264 -5.23 -38.95 26.92
CA ARG A 264 -6.49 -39.21 27.64
C ARG A 264 -7.27 -40.33 26.95
N LEU A 265 -7.92 -41.20 27.73
CA LEU A 265 -8.68 -42.36 27.23
C LEU A 265 -9.74 -41.99 26.17
N GLN A 266 -10.35 -40.80 26.24
CA GLN A 266 -11.30 -40.31 25.23
C GLN A 266 -10.72 -40.25 23.80
N LYS A 267 -9.40 -40.06 23.67
CA LYS A 267 -8.69 -40.00 22.38
C LYS A 267 -8.56 -41.36 21.69
N LEU A 268 -8.98 -42.43 22.37
CA LEU A 268 -8.93 -43.80 21.86
C LEU A 268 -10.18 -44.20 21.09
N THR A 269 -11.24 -43.37 21.08
CA THR A 269 -12.45 -43.60 20.29
C THR A 269 -12.14 -43.55 18.79
N GLY A 270 -12.84 -44.33 17.96
CA GLY A 270 -12.58 -44.39 16.51
C GLY A 270 -12.57 -43.01 15.85
N LEU A 271 -13.57 -42.18 16.17
CA LEU A 271 -13.67 -40.80 15.66
C LEU A 271 -12.45 -39.93 16.00
N GLU A 272 -11.92 -40.00 17.22
CA GLU A 272 -10.76 -39.19 17.61
C GLU A 272 -9.46 -39.70 16.98
N ARG A 273 -9.36 -41.01 16.72
CA ARG A 273 -8.24 -41.58 15.95
C ARG A 273 -8.27 -41.05 14.52
N ASP A 274 -9.42 -41.13 13.85
CA ASP A 274 -9.56 -40.66 12.47
C ASP A 274 -9.23 -39.17 12.35
N LYS A 275 -9.66 -38.34 13.32
CA LYS A 275 -9.27 -36.92 13.39
C LYS A 275 -7.76 -36.71 13.52
N ILE A 276 -7.06 -37.53 14.32
CA ILE A 276 -5.59 -37.47 14.44
C ILE A 276 -4.94 -37.76 13.09
N VAL A 277 -5.43 -38.79 12.38
CA VAL A 277 -4.93 -39.16 11.05
C VAL A 277 -5.17 -38.05 10.03
N GLU A 278 -6.37 -37.48 10.02
CA GLU A 278 -6.75 -36.40 9.10
C GLU A 278 -5.90 -35.15 9.33
N GLN A 279 -5.77 -34.70 10.59
CA GLN A 279 -4.90 -33.58 10.95
C GLN A 279 -3.45 -33.82 10.52
N ALA A 280 -2.94 -35.03 10.73
CA ALA A 280 -1.58 -35.38 10.34
C ALA A 280 -1.40 -35.31 8.80
N LYS A 281 -2.37 -35.80 8.03
CA LYS A 281 -2.39 -35.70 6.55
C LYS A 281 -2.43 -34.26 6.07
N GLU A 282 -3.29 -33.42 6.66
CA GLU A 282 -3.38 -32.00 6.31
C GLU A 282 -2.07 -31.25 6.57
N LEU A 283 -1.46 -31.48 7.74
CA LEU A 283 -0.17 -30.89 8.06
C LEU A 283 0.93 -31.40 7.13
N GLY A 284 0.92 -32.68 6.75
CA GLY A 284 1.84 -33.23 5.74
C GLY A 284 1.73 -32.52 4.39
N LYS A 285 0.50 -32.24 3.92
CA LYS A 285 0.27 -31.42 2.71
C LYS A 285 0.84 -30.01 2.86
N LYS A 286 0.65 -29.37 4.01
CA LYS A 286 1.21 -28.03 4.30
C LYS A 286 2.74 -28.04 4.32
N ILE A 287 3.37 -29.03 4.96
CA ILE A 287 4.82 -29.21 4.99
C ILE A 287 5.38 -29.31 3.57
N ASN A 288 4.79 -30.16 2.72
CA ASN A 288 5.20 -30.28 1.32
C ASN A 288 5.04 -28.97 0.55
N LYS A 289 3.94 -28.24 0.75
CA LYS A 289 3.74 -26.91 0.16
C LYS A 289 4.87 -25.96 0.59
N TYR A 290 5.16 -25.86 1.88
CA TYR A 290 6.18 -24.96 2.41
C TYR A 290 7.60 -25.34 1.96
N LEU A 291 7.93 -26.63 1.91
CA LEU A 291 9.21 -27.11 1.38
C LEU A 291 9.38 -26.72 -0.09
N ASN A 292 8.35 -26.93 -0.91
CA ASN A 292 8.37 -26.54 -2.32
C ASN A 292 8.55 -25.03 -2.49
N LEU A 293 7.84 -24.22 -1.69
CA LEU A 293 7.98 -22.76 -1.69
C LEU A 293 9.37 -22.29 -1.26
N LEU A 294 9.99 -22.93 -0.26
CA LEU A 294 11.31 -22.55 0.24
C LEU A 294 12.45 -22.99 -0.71
N GLN A 295 12.25 -24.06 -1.48
CA GLN A 295 13.23 -24.55 -2.46
C GLN A 295 13.16 -23.80 -3.80
N LYS A 296 11.95 -23.54 -4.32
CA LYS A 296 11.76 -22.91 -5.63
C LYS A 296 11.46 -21.43 -5.49
N LYS A 297 12.42 -20.59 -5.86
CA LYS A 297 12.28 -19.12 -5.84
C LYS A 297 11.05 -18.63 -6.61
N GLU A 298 10.75 -19.24 -7.75
CA GLU A 298 9.59 -18.88 -8.60
C GLU A 298 8.26 -19.04 -7.85
N LEU A 299 8.10 -20.12 -7.09
CA LEU A 299 6.87 -20.36 -6.33
C LEU A 299 6.73 -19.37 -5.17
N LEU A 300 7.84 -19.02 -4.51
CA LEU A 300 7.84 -17.99 -3.48
C LEU A 300 7.41 -16.64 -4.05
N VAL A 301 7.97 -16.25 -5.20
CA VAL A 301 7.63 -15.02 -5.91
C VAL A 301 6.17 -15.01 -6.32
N HIS A 302 5.64 -16.13 -6.81
CA HIS A 302 4.22 -16.26 -7.15
C HIS A 302 3.31 -16.06 -5.93
N GLU A 303 3.65 -16.66 -4.78
CA GLU A 303 2.88 -16.48 -3.55
C GLU A 303 2.92 -15.01 -3.07
N ILE A 304 4.07 -14.34 -3.17
CA ILE A 304 4.20 -12.91 -2.84
C ILE A 304 3.31 -12.06 -3.74
N LYS A 305 3.29 -12.32 -5.06
CA LYS A 305 2.40 -11.61 -5.98
C LYS A 305 0.93 -11.82 -5.62
N LYS A 306 0.55 -13.05 -5.30
CA LYS A 306 -0.81 -13.38 -4.87
C LYS A 306 -1.21 -12.57 -3.64
N GLU A 307 -0.36 -12.49 -2.63
CA GLU A 307 -0.61 -11.67 -1.44
C GLU A 307 -0.73 -10.17 -1.77
N LEU A 308 0.10 -9.66 -2.67
CA LEU A 308 0.00 -8.24 -3.10
C LEU A 308 -1.30 -7.95 -3.85
N ILE A 309 -1.81 -8.91 -4.63
CA ILE A 309 -3.10 -8.80 -5.32
C ILE A 309 -4.23 -8.82 -4.30
N GLU A 310 -4.20 -9.74 -3.34
CA GLU A 310 -5.20 -9.82 -2.26
C GLU A 310 -5.24 -8.54 -1.42
N ILE A 311 -4.08 -7.95 -1.10
CA ILE A 311 -4.01 -6.64 -0.43
C ILE A 311 -4.64 -5.55 -1.30
N LYS A 312 -4.38 -5.56 -2.61
CA LYS A 312 -4.99 -4.59 -3.53
C LYS A 312 -6.51 -4.75 -3.52
N GLU A 313 -7.03 -5.96 -3.65
CA GLU A 313 -8.48 -6.22 -3.68
C GLU A 313 -9.18 -5.81 -2.38
N ASN A 314 -8.52 -6.03 -1.23
CA ASN A 314 -9.10 -5.73 0.07
C ASN A 314 -9.01 -4.24 0.47
N PHE A 315 -8.02 -3.50 -0.04
CA PHE A 315 -7.70 -2.15 0.44
C PHE A 315 -7.61 -1.08 -0.66
N SER A 316 -7.93 -1.38 -1.92
CA SER A 316 -7.91 -0.37 -2.98
C SER A 316 -9.03 0.66 -2.82
N ASP A 317 -8.70 1.92 -3.02
CA ASP A 317 -9.63 3.02 -3.17
C ASP A 317 -9.46 3.73 -4.52
N GLU A 318 -10.46 4.52 -4.91
CA GLU A 318 -10.38 5.34 -6.11
C GLU A 318 -9.46 6.55 -5.86
N ARG A 319 -8.69 6.88 -6.90
CA ARG A 319 -7.79 8.03 -6.88
C ARG A 319 -8.58 9.33 -6.72
N ARG A 320 -8.14 10.19 -5.79
CA ARG A 320 -8.81 11.47 -5.50
C ARG A 320 -8.21 12.63 -6.29
N THR A 321 -6.89 12.71 -6.35
CA THR A 321 -6.17 13.81 -6.98
C THR A 321 -6.09 13.64 -8.49
N ILE A 322 -6.48 14.68 -9.23
CA ILE A 322 -6.39 14.71 -10.69
C ILE A 322 -4.98 15.17 -11.09
N ILE A 323 -4.36 14.51 -12.06
CA ILE A 323 -3.10 14.98 -12.64
C ILE A 323 -3.43 15.66 -13.95
N GLY A 324 -3.32 16.99 -13.98
CA GLY A 324 -3.52 17.80 -15.17
C GLY A 324 -2.39 17.62 -16.19
N THR A 325 -2.66 18.00 -17.43
CA THR A 325 -1.63 18.21 -18.46
C THR A 325 -0.86 19.50 -18.18
N GLU A 326 0.38 19.58 -18.67
CA GLU A 326 1.16 20.81 -18.67
C GLU A 326 0.43 21.82 -19.58
N THR A 327 -0.40 22.68 -18.99
CA THR A 327 -0.76 23.94 -19.63
C THR A 327 0.45 24.85 -19.52
N ALA A 328 0.79 25.56 -20.60
CA ALA A 328 1.75 26.66 -20.56
C ALA A 328 1.44 27.53 -19.33
N ASP A 329 2.47 27.87 -18.56
CA ASP A 329 2.31 28.81 -17.46
C ASP A 329 1.72 30.10 -18.05
N ILE A 330 0.64 30.61 -17.44
CA ILE A 330 0.02 31.88 -17.84
C ILE A 330 1.07 32.97 -17.63
N GLU A 331 1.44 33.68 -18.69
CA GLU A 331 2.45 34.75 -18.63
C GLU A 331 1.88 35.97 -17.89
N GLU A 332 2.71 36.88 -17.39
CA GLU A 332 2.20 38.05 -16.65
C GLU A 332 1.33 38.93 -17.54
N GLU A 333 1.63 38.93 -18.83
CA GLU A 333 0.92 39.63 -19.90
C GLU A 333 -0.51 39.10 -20.11
N ASP A 334 -0.74 37.79 -19.89
CA ASP A 334 -2.06 37.16 -20.01
C ASP A 334 -3.01 37.53 -18.84
N LEU A 335 -2.47 38.09 -17.75
CA LEU A 335 -3.25 38.54 -16.59
C LEU A 335 -3.86 39.94 -16.78
N ILE A 336 -3.53 40.61 -17.88
CA ILE A 336 -4.03 41.95 -18.20
C ILE A 336 -5.31 41.81 -19.02
N GLU A 337 -6.38 42.49 -18.63
CA GLU A 337 -7.60 42.55 -19.42
C GLU A 337 -7.31 43.20 -20.79
N SER A 338 -7.67 42.50 -21.87
CA SER A 338 -7.52 43.01 -23.23
C SER A 338 -8.55 44.11 -23.48
N GLU A 339 -8.11 45.36 -23.59
CA GLU A 339 -8.92 46.49 -24.01
C GLU A 339 -8.74 46.76 -25.51
N ASP A 340 -9.84 47.04 -26.23
CA ASP A 340 -9.77 47.50 -27.61
C ASP A 340 -9.19 48.92 -27.64
N MET A 341 -8.02 49.07 -28.27
CA MET A 341 -7.30 50.34 -28.35
C MET A 341 -7.18 50.84 -29.78
N VAL A 342 -7.37 52.14 -29.99
CA VAL A 342 -7.09 52.81 -31.26
C VAL A 342 -5.78 53.57 -31.13
N ILE A 343 -4.84 53.25 -32.02
CA ILE A 343 -3.59 54.00 -32.19
C ILE A 343 -3.78 54.94 -33.37
N THR A 344 -3.72 56.25 -33.12
CA THR A 344 -3.75 57.25 -34.18
C THR A 344 -2.35 57.84 -34.35
N VAL A 345 -1.79 57.72 -35.55
CA VAL A 345 -0.48 58.27 -35.91
C VAL A 345 -0.67 59.45 -36.83
N THR A 346 -0.18 60.63 -36.41
CA THR A 346 -0.23 61.83 -37.25
C THR A 346 1.02 61.92 -38.13
N HIS A 347 0.93 62.59 -39.28
CA HIS A 347 2.09 62.82 -40.18
C HIS A 347 3.28 63.54 -39.52
N ARG A 348 3.08 64.17 -38.35
CA ARG A 348 4.14 64.80 -37.54
C ARG A 348 4.82 63.83 -36.55
N GLY A 349 4.52 62.54 -36.61
CA GLY A 349 5.11 61.52 -35.76
C GLY A 349 4.57 61.48 -34.33
N ILE A 350 3.42 62.13 -34.06
CA ILE A 350 2.75 62.03 -32.76
C ILE A 350 1.85 60.80 -32.76
N TRP A 351 2.05 59.96 -31.76
CA TRP A 351 1.24 58.77 -31.48
C TRP A 351 0.28 59.09 -30.34
N ARG A 352 -1.01 58.87 -30.56
CA ARG A 352 -2.04 58.93 -29.52
C ARG A 352 -2.66 57.55 -29.36
N ILE A 353 -2.75 57.11 -28.11
CA ILE A 353 -3.39 55.86 -27.71
C ILE A 353 -4.70 56.26 -27.01
N GLY A 354 -5.82 55.73 -27.50
CA GLY A 354 -7.14 55.96 -26.89
C GLY A 354 -7.95 54.67 -26.83
N ALA A 355 -8.74 54.50 -25.76
CA ALA A 355 -9.66 53.38 -25.61
C ALA A 355 -10.80 53.49 -26.63
N CYS A 356 -11.16 52.38 -27.26
CA CYS A 356 -12.20 52.31 -28.29
C CYS A 356 -13.60 52.38 -27.64
N PHE A 357 -14.09 53.58 -27.34
CA PHE A 357 -15.47 53.77 -26.89
C PHE A 357 -16.43 53.83 -28.09
N GLY A 358 -16.85 52.66 -28.59
CA GLY A 358 -17.92 52.60 -29.59
C GLY A 358 -18.14 51.22 -30.20
N ARG A 359 -19.27 50.60 -29.85
CA ARG A 359 -19.92 49.64 -30.75
C ARG A 359 -20.39 50.42 -31.99
N ILE A 360 -20.00 49.96 -33.17
CA ILE A 360 -20.73 50.24 -34.42
C ILE A 360 -21.90 49.27 -34.49
#